data_AF-A0A183UB24-F1
#
_entry.id   AF-A0A183UB24-F1
#
_cell.length_a   1.000
_cell.length_b   1.000
_cell.length_c   1.000
_cell.angle_alpha   90.00
_cell.angle_beta   90.00
_cell.angle_gamma   90.00
#
_symmetry.space_group_name_H-M   'P 1'
#
loop_
_entity.id
_entity.type
_entity.pdbx_description
1 polymer ?
#
loop_
_entity_poly.entity_id
_entity_poly.type
_entity_poly.pdbx_seq_one_letter_code
_entity_poly.pdbx_strand_id
1 'polypeptide(L)' 'MLFAHLFVAGGALASVRSRNRLRDMNDAPRVSAGIGLAFVFRNMVRLELNYVMPLRYVPGDFCSPGLYFGAGINFL' A
#
# COMPACT_ATOMS: atom_id res chain seq x y z
N MET A 1 15.96 -9.96 -12.12
CA MET A 1 14.78 -10.38 -12.91
C MET A 1 13.76 -9.26 -12.87
N LEU A 2 13.16 -8.91 -14.00
CA LEU A 2 12.15 -7.85 -14.11
C LEU A 2 10.76 -8.47 -14.23
N PHE A 3 9.81 -7.98 -13.45
CA PHE A 3 8.42 -8.47 -13.40
C PHE A 3 7.46 -7.30 -13.51
N ALA A 4 6.36 -7.48 -14.25
CA ALA A 4 5.20 -6.61 -14.14
C ALA A 4 4.24 -7.19 -13.10
N HIS A 5 3.62 -6.35 -12.30
CA HIS A 5 2.65 -6.78 -11.29
C HIS A 5 1.47 -5.81 -11.18
N LEU A 6 0.34 -6.37 -10.77
CA LEU A 6 -0.86 -5.66 -10.34
C LEU A 6 -1.01 -5.91 -8.84
N PHE A 7 -1.42 -4.91 -8.08
CA PHE A 7 -1.64 -5.09 -6.66
C PHE A 7 -2.84 -4.29 -6.16
N VAL A 8 -3.44 -4.81 -5.10
CA VAL A 8 -4.41 -4.11 -4.27
C VAL A 8 -3.90 -4.20 -2.84
N ALA A 9 -3.68 -3.05 -2.22
CA ALA A 9 -3.26 -2.94 -0.83
C ALA A 9 -4.41 -2.33 -0.03
N GLY A 10 -4.73 -2.91 1.12
CA GLY A 10 -5.80 -2.40 1.97
C GLY A 10 -5.48 -2.61 3.45
N GLY A 11 -5.96 -1.70 4.27
CA GLY A 11 -5.78 -1.77 5.71
C GLY A 11 -6.59 -0.71 6.45
N ALA A 12 -6.79 -0.92 7.74
CA ALA A 12 -7.47 0.02 8.60
C ALA A 12 -6.61 0.32 9.83
N LEU A 13 -6.68 1.57 10.29
CA LEU A 13 -6.01 2.02 11.50
C LEU A 13 -7.08 2.55 12.45
N ALA A 14 -7.14 1.94 13.63
CA ALA A 14 -7.95 2.41 14.75
C ALA A 14 -7.06 2.93 15.87
N SER A 15 -7.51 3.95 16.59
CA SER A 15 -6.79 4.48 17.74
C SER A 15 -6.67 3.43 18.84
N VAL A 16 -5.49 3.35 19.47
CA VAL A 16 -5.25 2.48 20.64
C VAL A 16 -6.22 2.79 21.78
N ARG A 17 -6.69 4.04 21.87
CA ARG A 17 -7.65 4.52 22.88
C ARG A 17 -9.11 4.24 22.52
N SER A 18 -9.41 3.71 21.34
CA SER A 18 -10.79 3.37 20.97
C SER A 18 -11.33 2.26 21.87
N ARG A 19 -12.58 2.44 22.33
CA ARG A 19 -13.32 1.41 23.07
C ARG A 19 -13.80 0.27 22.16
N ASN A 20 -14.04 0.55 20.88
CA ASN A 20 -14.59 -0.41 19.90
C ASN A 20 -13.64 -0.59 18.69
N ARG A 21 -12.41 -1.03 18.95
CA ARG A 21 -11.34 -1.13 17.93
C ARG A 21 -11.75 -1.87 16.66
N LEU A 22 -12.45 -3.01 16.78
CA LEU A 22 -12.86 -3.80 15.62
C LEU A 22 -13.87 -3.06 14.73
N ARG A 23 -14.78 -2.31 15.34
CA ARG A 23 -15.77 -1.53 14.61
C ARG A 23 -15.12 -0.36 13.89
N ASP A 24 -14.25 0.37 14.58
CA ASP A 24 -13.51 1.49 13.99
C ASP A 24 -12.61 1.03 12.83
N MET A 25 -12.01 -0.17 12.94
CA MET A 25 -11.26 -0.78 11.84
C MET A 25 -12.16 -1.15 10.65
N ASN A 26 -13.37 -1.64 10.90
CA ASN A 26 -14.31 -2.04 9.84
C ASN A 26 -14.96 -0.83 9.15
N ASP A 27 -15.18 0.26 9.88
CA ASP A 27 -15.88 1.44 9.37
C ASP A 27 -14.99 2.30 8.45
N ALA A 28 -13.67 2.27 8.65
CA ALA A 28 -12.71 3.13 7.96
C ALA A 28 -11.53 2.39 7.28
N PRO A 29 -11.77 1.38 6.41
CA PRO A 29 -10.71 0.76 5.63
C PRO A 29 -10.21 1.72 4.54
N ARG A 30 -8.88 1.71 4.36
CA ARG A 30 -8.17 2.42 3.31
C ARG A 30 -7.73 1.39 2.28
N VAL A 31 -7.94 1.69 1.00
CA VAL A 31 -7.65 0.77 -0.08
C VAL A 31 -6.99 1.54 -1.22
N SER A 32 -5.91 0.98 -1.76
CA SER A 32 -5.19 1.49 -2.91
C SER A 32 -4.98 0.35 -3.90
N ALA A 33 -5.04 0.66 -5.18
CA ALA A 33 -4.66 -0.27 -6.23
C ALA A 33 -3.56 0.34 -7.08
N GLY A 34 -2.77 -0.51 -7.71
CA GLY A 34 -1.68 -0.05 -8.54
C GLY A 34 -1.18 -1.09 -9.50
N ILE A 35 -0.43 -0.58 -10.47
CA ILE A 35 0.31 -1.37 -11.45
C ILE A 35 1.77 -1.01 -11.30
N GLY A 36 2.67 -1.97 -11.47
CA GLY A 36 4.08 -1.71 -11.22
C GLY A 36 5.03 -2.62 -11.95
N LEU A 37 6.30 -2.22 -11.91
CA LEU A 37 7.44 -3.00 -12.36
C LEU A 37 8.33 -3.29 -11.15
N ALA A 38 8.62 -4.57 -10.91
CA ALA A 38 9.52 -5.01 -9.86
C ALA A 38 10.81 -5.59 -10.47
N PHE A 39 11.94 -5.01 -10.11
CA PHE A 39 13.27 -5.52 -10.44
C PHE A 39 13.89 -6.19 -9.22
N VAL A 40 14.05 -7.51 -9.28
CA VAL A 40 14.66 -8.31 -8.22
C VAL A 40 16.13 -8.57 -8.55
N PHE A 41 17.02 -8.05 -7.71
CA PHE A 41 18.46 -8.25 -7.80
C PHE A 41 18.91 -9.32 -6.79
N ARG A 42 19.48 -10.42 -7.31
CA ARG A 42 20.05 -11.54 -6.54
C ARG A 42 19.16 -12.09 -5.41
N ASN A 43 17.83 -11.96 -5.55
CA ASN A 43 16.86 -12.37 -4.54
C ASN A 43 17.02 -11.70 -3.16
N MET A 44 17.81 -10.63 -3.06
CA MET A 44 18.08 -9.90 -1.82
C MET A 44 17.44 -8.51 -1.84
N VAL A 45 17.43 -7.85 -3.00
CA VAL A 45 16.91 -6.48 -3.13
C VAL A 45 15.86 -6.48 -4.23
N ARG A 46 14.69 -5.93 -3.92
CA ARG A 46 13.62 -5.68 -4.87
C ARG A 46 13.42 -4.18 -4.98
N LEU A 47 13.59 -3.68 -6.19
CA LEU A 47 13.27 -2.32 -6.59
C LEU A 47 11.91 -2.33 -7.26
N GLU A 48 11.02 -1.40 -6.93
CA GLU A 48 9.70 -1.29 -7.51
C GLU A 48 9.46 0.11 -8.08
N LEU A 49 8.80 0.17 -9.22
CA LEU A 49 8.22 1.38 -9.76
C LEU A 49 6.72 1.15 -9.92
N ASN A 50 5.93 1.79 -9.06
CA ASN A 50 4.49 1.58 -8.94
C ASN A 50 3.73 2.85 -9.35
N TYR A 51 2.74 2.73 -10.22
CA TYR A 51 1.71 3.75 -10.39
C TYR A 51 0.51 3.40 -9.49
N VAL A 52 0.24 4.26 -8.51
CA VAL A 52 -0.70 3.98 -7.42
C VAL A 52 -1.86 4.95 -7.44
N MET A 53 -3.06 4.41 -7.26
CA MET A 53 -4.31 5.16 -7.14
C MET A 53 -5.03 4.77 -5.84
N PRO A 54 -5.35 5.74 -4.94
CA PRO A 54 -6.17 5.46 -3.78
C PRO A 54 -7.62 5.22 -4.24
N LEU A 55 -8.20 4.09 -3.83
CA LEU A 55 -9.60 3.72 -4.11
C LEU A 55 -10.53 4.12 -2.98
N ARG A 56 -10.06 4.02 -1.73
CA ARG A 56 -10.80 4.43 -0.52
C ARG A 56 -9.84 5.06 0.48
N TYR A 57 -10.20 6.22 0.99
CA TYR A 57 -9.41 7.00 1.93
C TYR A 57 -10.31 7.66 2.98
N VAL A 58 -9.71 8.09 4.09
CA VAL A 58 -10.40 8.77 5.20
C VAL A 58 -10.01 10.25 5.17
N PRO A 59 -10.91 11.19 5.53
CA PRO A 59 -10.55 12.60 5.65
C PRO A 59 -9.35 12.79 6.59
N GLY A 60 -8.32 13.50 6.11
CA GLY A 60 -7.05 13.69 6.81
C GLY A 60 -5.92 12.75 6.38
N ASP A 61 -6.21 11.72 5.58
CA ASP A 61 -5.16 10.88 4.98
C ASP A 61 -4.39 11.68 3.90
N PHE A 62 -3.08 11.47 3.83
CA PHE A 62 -2.26 12.01 2.74
C PHE A 62 -2.43 11.15 1.48
N CYS A 63 -3.33 11.57 0.60
CA CYS A 63 -3.60 10.90 -0.66
C CYS A 63 -2.78 11.54 -1.79
N SER A 64 -1.75 10.86 -2.26
CA SER A 64 -0.98 11.30 -3.42
C SER A 64 -1.00 10.19 -4.49
N PRO A 65 -1.88 10.26 -5.50
CA PRO A 65 -1.82 9.34 -6.62
C PRO A 65 -0.60 9.66 -7.50
N GLY A 66 0.01 8.63 -8.09
CA GLY A 66 1.14 8.82 -9.01
C GLY A 66 2.19 7.73 -8.97
N LEU A 67 3.39 8.08 -9.41
CA LEU A 67 4.53 7.17 -9.48
C LEU A 67 5.30 7.14 -8.15
N TYR A 68 5.52 5.92 -7.66
CA TYR A 68 6.25 5.62 -6.45
C TYR A 68 7.40 4.69 -6.74
N PHE A 69 8.58 5.03 -6.22
CA PHE A 69 9.75 4.16 -6.27
C PHE A 69 9.95 3.51 -4.90
N GLY A 70 9.98 2.17 -4.87
CA GLY A 70 10.24 1.37 -3.68
C GLY A 70 11.58 0.65 -3.79
N ALA A 71 12.31 0.53 -2.69
CA ALA A 71 13.51 -0.29 -2.61
C ALA A 71 13.55 -1.00 -1.26
N GLY A 72 13.59 -2.33 -1.27
CA GLY A 72 13.51 -3.10 -0.03
C GLY A 72 13.93 -4.55 -0.18
N ILE A 73 14.04 -5.23 0.96
CA ILE A 73 14.36 -6.67 1.06
C ILE A 73 13.07 -7.47 1.28
N ASN A 74 12.14 -6.94 2.08
CA ASN A 74 10.80 -7.48 2.29
C ASN A 74 9.76 -6.44 1.89
N PHE A 75 8.80 -6.88 1.07
CA PHE A 75 7.58 -6.17 0.78
C PHE A 75 6.46 -6.96 1.47
N LEU A 76 5.61 -6.25 2.21
CA LEU A 76 4.55 -6.79 3.09
C LEU A 76 3.61 -7.78 2.39
#